data_AF-A0A0D2MTC5-F1
#
_entry.id   AF-A0A0D2MTC5-F1
#
_cell.length_a   1.000
_cell.length_b   1.000
_cell.length_c   1.000
_cell.angle_alpha   90.00
_cell.angle_beta   90.00
_cell.angle_gamma   90.00
#
_symmetry.space_group_name_H-M   'P 1'
#
loop_
_entity.id
_entity.type
_entity.pdbx_description
1 polymer ?
#
loop_
_entity_poly.entity_id
_entity_poly.type
_entity_poly.pdbx_seq_one_letter_code
_entity_poly.pdbx_strand_id
1 'polypeptide(L)'
;MVVGLWDDEGDRTNCSAPPPAPPRTAAAPPPAPPRTADAAALIRAHNIWKNELVLGAVLPPAWREALPHAAQTWLRNCLLAAAICVLPGAAWIAAQALRGAPGAGPGGLSLLSRPSIHAQLLASFRAIPGVTLLPTAVEAAAEAGWTRAYARVSDASSPAAYVISLVIYMLAVEYGVYLVHRTMHSVPWLYKNVHCVHHAFNKEHTMSPFAGLAVHSADGIAQALPYALMLCVIPMHYITYEVLLGLSSLWGMSSGRKA
;
A
#
# COMPACT_ATOMS: atom_id res chain seq x y z
N MET A 1 20.77 52.30 69.03
CA MET A 1 20.40 52.17 67.60
C MET A 1 19.87 50.75 67.43
N VAL A 2 18.64 50.46 67.90
CA VAL A 2 17.37 50.41 67.13
C VAL A 2 17.46 49.33 66.02
N VAL A 3 16.63 48.28 65.88
CA VAL A 3 15.38 47.73 66.47
C VAL A 3 15.22 46.30 65.88
N GLY A 4 14.76 45.28 66.63
CA GLY A 4 13.47 44.54 66.45
C GLY A 4 13.34 43.71 65.16
N LEU A 5 12.78 42.49 65.08
CA LEU A 5 11.83 41.76 65.92
C LEU A 5 12.00 40.26 65.65
N TRP A 6 12.00 39.47 66.72
CA TRP A 6 11.53 38.08 66.73
C TRP A 6 10.25 38.10 67.56
N ASP A 7 9.19 37.45 67.07
CA ASP A 7 8.20 36.68 67.84
C ASP A 7 7.08 36.25 66.88
N ASP A 8 6.95 34.95 66.64
CA ASP A 8 5.63 34.31 66.69
C ASP A 8 5.78 32.80 66.92
N GLU A 9 5.54 32.37 68.16
CA GLU A 9 5.26 30.99 68.53
C GLU A 9 3.80 30.67 68.16
N GLY A 10 3.61 29.91 67.09
CA GLY A 10 2.31 29.42 66.64
C GLY A 10 2.29 27.90 66.47
N ASP A 11 1.70 27.21 67.44
CA ASP A 11 0.94 25.96 67.32
C ASP A 11 1.54 24.78 66.51
N ARG A 12 2.21 23.86 67.21
CA ARG A 12 2.45 22.49 66.73
C ARG A 12 1.50 21.51 67.42
N THR A 13 0.23 21.55 67.05
CA THR A 13 -0.66 20.41 67.30
C THR A 13 -1.41 20.01 66.03
N ASN A 14 -1.31 18.71 65.72
CA ASN A 14 -2.17 17.96 64.79
C ASN A 14 -1.83 17.97 63.27
N CYS A 15 -0.87 17.13 62.88
CA CYS A 15 -0.79 16.61 61.51
C CYS A 15 -1.04 15.09 61.53
N SER A 16 -2.30 14.69 61.45
CA SER A 16 -2.68 13.31 61.17
C SER A 16 -2.44 13.02 59.68
N ALA A 17 -1.69 11.96 59.36
CA ALA A 17 -1.45 11.56 57.97
C ALA A 17 -2.77 11.19 57.27
N PRO A 18 -2.99 11.58 56.00
CA PRO A 18 -4.19 11.21 55.27
C PRO A 18 -4.23 9.68 55.02
N PRO A 19 -5.42 9.07 54.99
CA PRO A 19 -5.55 7.63 54.74
C PRO A 19 -5.04 7.24 53.35
N PRO A 20 -4.53 6.02 53.17
CA PRO A 20 -4.04 5.55 51.89
C PRO A 20 -5.16 5.55 50.84
N ALA A 21 -4.83 6.01 49.64
CA ALA A 21 -5.75 5.99 48.51
C ALA A 21 -6.22 4.55 48.23
N PRO A 22 -7.50 4.35 47.85
CA PRO A 22 -7.99 3.02 47.50
C PRO A 22 -7.19 2.47 46.31
N PRO A 23 -6.98 1.14 46.25
CA PRO A 23 -6.28 0.53 45.13
C PRO A 23 -7.01 0.88 43.83
N ARG A 24 -6.29 1.48 42.88
CA ARG A 24 -6.79 1.70 41.52
C ARG A 24 -7.14 0.33 40.95
N THR A 25 -8.42 0.02 40.85
CA THR A 25 -8.88 -1.07 40.01
C THR A 25 -8.39 -0.76 38.60
N ALA A 26 -7.44 -1.55 38.11
CA ALA A 26 -7.10 -1.51 36.70
C ALA A 26 -8.40 -1.75 35.94
N ALA A 27 -8.82 -0.77 35.14
CA ALA A 27 -9.93 -0.96 34.23
C ALA A 27 -9.65 -2.25 33.45
N ALA A 28 -10.63 -3.16 33.42
CA ALA A 28 -10.52 -4.37 32.61
C ALA A 28 -10.06 -3.96 31.21
N PRO A 29 -9.08 -4.67 30.61
CA PRO A 29 -8.65 -4.38 29.26
C PRO A 29 -9.91 -4.34 28.37
N PRO A 30 -9.98 -3.40 27.40
CA PRO A 30 -11.10 -3.33 26.49
C PRO A 30 -11.32 -4.71 25.88
N PRO A 31 -12.59 -5.13 25.70
CA PRO A 31 -12.90 -6.45 25.15
C PRO A 31 -12.09 -6.64 23.87
N ALA A 32 -11.44 -7.80 23.76
CA ALA A 32 -10.64 -8.12 22.58
C ALA A 32 -11.53 -7.93 21.33
N PRO A 33 -11.00 -7.29 20.26
CA PRO A 33 -11.78 -7.04 19.07
C PRO A 33 -12.35 -8.36 18.53
N PRO A 34 -13.58 -8.37 17.99
CA PRO A 34 -14.24 -9.58 17.54
C PRO A 34 -13.36 -10.28 16.50
N ARG A 35 -12.94 -11.50 16.82
CA ARG A 35 -11.87 -12.19 16.09
C ARG A 35 -12.44 -12.90 14.86
N THR A 36 -11.99 -12.44 13.69
CA THR A 36 -12.04 -13.06 12.34
C THR A 36 -13.33 -12.94 11.53
N ALA A 37 -14.50 -13.41 11.99
CA ALA A 37 -15.72 -13.40 11.15
C ALA A 37 -16.24 -11.97 10.89
N ASP A 38 -16.26 -11.13 11.91
CA ASP A 38 -16.68 -9.72 11.79
C ASP A 38 -15.70 -8.92 10.94
N ALA A 39 -14.39 -9.19 11.06
CA ALA A 39 -13.36 -8.53 10.28
C ALA A 39 -13.47 -8.88 8.78
N ALA A 40 -13.65 -10.17 8.46
CA ALA A 40 -13.84 -10.65 7.09
C ALA A 40 -15.10 -10.05 6.44
N ALA A 41 -16.21 -9.96 7.19
CA ALA A 41 -17.44 -9.33 6.73
C ALA A 41 -17.26 -7.82 6.45
N LEU A 42 -16.55 -7.10 7.32
CA LEU A 42 -16.22 -5.69 7.11
C LEU A 42 -15.30 -5.48 5.90
N ILE A 43 -14.29 -6.34 5.72
CA ILE A 43 -13.41 -6.31 4.54
C ILE A 43 -14.24 -6.55 3.26
N ARG A 44 -15.15 -7.53 3.27
CA ARG A 44 -16.05 -7.78 2.15
C ARG A 44 -16.94 -6.58 1.84
N ALA A 45 -17.48 -5.93 2.87
CA ALA A 45 -18.26 -4.70 2.70
C ALA A 45 -17.43 -3.57 2.08
N HIS A 46 -16.17 -3.40 2.50
CA HIS A 46 -15.24 -2.45 1.85
C HIS A 46 -15.00 -2.81 0.38
N ASN A 47 -14.81 -4.09 0.04
CA ASN A 47 -14.57 -4.51 -1.34
C ASN A 47 -15.80 -4.28 -2.23
N ILE A 48 -17.01 -4.55 -1.74
CA ILE A 48 -18.24 -4.23 -2.43
C ILE A 48 -18.36 -2.72 -2.64
N TRP A 49 -18.12 -1.92 -1.59
CA TRP A 49 -18.15 -0.46 -1.71
C TRP A 49 -17.14 0.06 -2.74
N LYS A 50 -15.90 -0.45 -2.75
CA LYS A 50 -14.89 -0.10 -3.76
C LYS A 50 -15.32 -0.52 -5.17
N ASN A 51 -15.94 -1.69 -5.32
CA ASN A 51 -16.48 -2.16 -6.61
C ASN A 51 -17.54 -1.18 -7.11
N GLU A 52 -18.49 -0.80 -6.26
CA GLU A 52 -19.52 0.19 -6.58
C GLU A 52 -18.93 1.56 -6.93
N LEU A 53 -17.95 2.04 -6.15
CA LEU A 53 -17.31 3.34 -6.36
C LEU A 53 -16.65 3.44 -7.74
N VAL A 54 -15.88 2.41 -8.12
CA VAL A 54 -15.08 2.44 -9.36
C VAL A 54 -15.88 1.96 -10.55
N LEU A 55 -16.54 0.79 -10.44
CA LEU A 55 -17.31 0.24 -11.54
C LEU A 55 -18.58 1.03 -11.78
N GLY A 56 -19.23 1.57 -10.75
CA GLY A 56 -20.43 2.40 -10.90
C GLY A 56 -20.19 3.68 -11.70
N ALA A 57 -18.96 4.18 -11.71
CA ALA A 57 -18.57 5.32 -12.55
C ALA A 57 -18.35 4.96 -14.04
N VAL A 58 -18.19 3.66 -14.36
CA VAL A 58 -17.76 3.20 -15.70
C VAL A 58 -18.80 2.29 -16.38
N LEU A 59 -19.56 1.52 -15.61
CA LEU A 59 -20.48 0.49 -16.10
C LEU A 59 -21.93 0.74 -15.67
N PRO A 60 -22.91 0.54 -16.58
CA PRO A 60 -24.32 0.54 -16.22
C PRO A 60 -24.67 -0.50 -15.14
N PRO A 61 -25.69 -0.26 -14.29
CA PRO A 61 -26.09 -1.19 -13.23
C PRO A 61 -26.32 -2.63 -13.69
N ALA A 62 -27.05 -2.81 -14.80
CA ALA A 62 -27.36 -4.14 -15.35
C ALA A 62 -26.11 -4.97 -15.69
N TRP A 63 -25.02 -4.32 -16.12
CA TRP A 63 -23.77 -5.03 -16.44
C TRP A 63 -23.00 -5.40 -15.18
N ARG A 64 -23.06 -4.57 -14.14
CA ARG A 64 -22.40 -4.83 -12.86
C ARG A 64 -23.09 -5.96 -12.09
N GLU A 65 -24.42 -5.91 -12.03
CA GLU A 65 -25.24 -6.93 -11.37
C GLU A 65 -25.09 -8.31 -12.02
N ALA A 66 -24.82 -8.37 -13.33
CA ALA A 66 -24.57 -9.61 -14.05
C ALA A 66 -23.20 -10.24 -13.75
N LEU A 67 -22.23 -9.48 -13.21
CA LEU A 67 -20.89 -9.98 -12.96
C LEU A 67 -20.78 -10.62 -11.56
N PRO A 68 -20.17 -11.82 -11.45
CA PRO A 68 -19.81 -12.38 -10.15
C PRO A 68 -18.89 -11.44 -9.36
N HIS A 69 -18.98 -11.47 -8.02
CA HIS A 69 -18.18 -10.62 -7.14
C HIS A 69 -16.67 -10.63 -7.47
N ALA A 70 -16.10 -11.81 -7.71
CA ALA A 70 -14.69 -11.94 -8.08
C ALA A 70 -14.34 -11.24 -9.41
N ALA A 71 -15.24 -11.30 -10.40
CA ALA A 71 -15.06 -10.62 -11.68
C ALA A 71 -15.17 -9.09 -11.53
N GLN A 72 -16.08 -8.62 -10.66
CA GLN A 72 -16.16 -7.20 -10.31
C GLN A 72 -14.87 -6.72 -9.65
N THR A 73 -14.38 -7.44 -8.63
CA THR A 73 -13.12 -7.11 -7.94
C THR A 73 -11.92 -7.11 -8.90
N TRP A 74 -11.83 -8.12 -9.79
CA TRP A 74 -10.77 -8.17 -10.79
C TRP A 74 -10.83 -7.00 -11.77
N LEU A 75 -12.02 -6.69 -12.30
CA LEU A 75 -12.19 -5.57 -13.22
C LEU A 75 -11.90 -4.23 -12.54
N ARG A 76 -12.34 -4.07 -11.29
CA ARG A 76 -12.02 -2.91 -10.45
C ARG A 76 -10.51 -2.75 -10.31
N ASN A 77 -9.79 -3.83 -9.99
CA ASN A 77 -8.34 -3.81 -9.86
C ASN A 77 -7.65 -3.49 -11.19
N CYS A 78 -8.16 -3.97 -12.32
CA CYS A 78 -7.68 -3.59 -13.65
C CYS A 78 -7.81 -2.08 -13.90
N LEU A 79 -8.96 -1.49 -13.58
CA LEU A 79 -9.19 -0.06 -13.76
C LEU A 79 -8.32 0.80 -12.83
N LEU A 80 -8.17 0.39 -11.56
CA LEU A 80 -7.28 1.07 -10.63
C LEU A 80 -5.81 0.99 -11.07
N ALA A 81 -5.35 -0.17 -11.54
CA ALA A 81 -4.01 -0.33 -12.10
C ALA A 81 -3.79 0.53 -13.36
N ALA A 82 -4.80 0.61 -14.23
CA ALA A 82 -4.77 1.51 -15.39
C ALA A 82 -4.70 2.99 -14.97
N ALA A 83 -5.46 3.39 -13.95
CA ALA A 83 -5.42 4.74 -13.40
C ALA A 83 -4.05 5.07 -12.78
N ILE A 84 -3.45 4.13 -12.04
CA ILE A 84 -2.07 4.24 -11.51
C ILE A 84 -1.05 4.41 -12.64
N CYS A 85 -1.27 3.81 -13.81
CA CYS A 85 -0.40 3.98 -14.97
C CYS A 85 -0.62 5.30 -15.72
N VAL A 86 -1.88 5.75 -15.86
CA VAL A 86 -2.24 6.88 -16.74
C VAL A 86 -2.20 8.22 -16.02
N LEU A 87 -2.73 8.30 -14.78
CA LEU A 87 -2.87 9.57 -14.08
C LEU A 87 -1.51 10.22 -13.74
N PRO A 88 -0.51 9.49 -13.20
CA PRO A 88 0.82 10.07 -12.97
C PRO A 88 1.51 10.47 -14.27
N GLY A 89 1.33 9.71 -15.35
CA GLY A 89 1.89 10.05 -16.67
C GLY A 89 1.27 11.32 -17.25
N ALA A 90 -0.05 11.48 -17.17
CA ALA A 90 -0.74 12.69 -17.58
C ALA A 90 -0.34 13.91 -16.73
N ALA A 91 -0.28 13.74 -15.40
CA ALA A 91 0.18 14.79 -14.49
C ALA A 91 1.64 15.20 -14.78
N TRP A 92 2.50 14.23 -15.10
CA TRP A 92 3.89 14.50 -15.49
C TRP A 92 3.98 15.29 -16.80
N ILE A 93 3.22 14.93 -17.84
CA ILE A 93 3.15 15.72 -19.09
C ILE A 93 2.69 17.15 -18.81
N ALA A 94 1.61 17.32 -18.02
CA ALA A 94 1.09 18.64 -17.69
C ALA A 94 2.12 19.49 -16.92
N ALA A 95 2.83 18.88 -15.96
CA ALA A 95 3.88 19.55 -15.20
C ALA A 95 5.05 20.01 -16.09
N GLN A 96 5.42 19.24 -17.12
CA GLN A 96 6.46 19.62 -18.07
C GLN A 96 6.00 20.80 -18.94
N ALA A 97 4.75 20.77 -19.41
CA ALA A 97 4.16 21.86 -20.19
C ALA A 97 4.12 23.18 -19.38
N LEU A 98 3.71 23.12 -18.11
CA LEU A 98 3.65 24.28 -17.22
C LEU A 98 5.02 24.88 -16.91
N ARG A 99 6.08 24.06 -16.84
CA ARG A 99 7.44 24.51 -16.59
C ARG A 99 8.11 25.16 -17.80
N GLY A 100 7.43 25.19 -18.96
CA GLY A 100 8.05 25.63 -20.21
C GLY A 100 9.30 24.83 -20.57
N ALA A 101 9.43 23.61 -20.03
CA ALA A 101 10.54 22.72 -20.25
C ALA A 101 10.08 21.69 -21.29
N PRO A 102 10.38 21.86 -22.59
CA PRO A 102 10.15 20.81 -23.54
C PRO A 102 11.15 19.70 -23.21
N GLY A 103 10.70 18.67 -22.48
CA GLY A 103 11.43 17.42 -22.20
C GLY A 103 12.95 17.57 -22.10
N ALA A 104 13.46 18.24 -21.07
CA ALA A 104 14.87 18.59 -20.97
C ALA A 104 15.78 17.34 -20.88
N GLY A 105 16.74 17.26 -21.81
CA GLY A 105 17.87 16.33 -21.82
C GLY A 105 17.85 15.30 -22.97
N PRO A 106 19.02 14.79 -23.43
CA PRO A 106 19.09 13.71 -24.40
C PRO A 106 18.46 12.45 -23.76
N GLY A 107 17.21 12.18 -24.12
CA GLY A 107 16.32 11.21 -23.46
C GLY A 107 14.92 11.77 -23.24
N GLY A 108 14.79 13.00 -22.75
CA GLY A 108 13.51 13.66 -22.41
C GLY A 108 12.58 13.91 -23.60
N LEU A 109 13.13 14.32 -24.75
CA LEU A 109 12.37 14.44 -26.01
C LEU A 109 11.91 13.07 -26.56
N SER A 110 12.69 12.01 -26.33
CA SER A 110 12.33 10.66 -26.77
C SER A 110 11.23 10.04 -25.89
N LEU A 111 11.25 10.32 -24.59
CA LEU A 111 10.28 9.81 -23.62
C LEU A 111 8.87 10.36 -23.87
N LEU A 112 8.76 11.64 -24.24
CA LEU A 112 7.50 12.30 -24.59
C LEU A 112 7.04 12.02 -26.02
N SER A 113 7.85 11.31 -26.82
CA SER A 113 7.47 10.95 -28.17
C SER A 113 6.25 10.02 -28.17
N ARG A 114 5.33 10.21 -29.14
CA ARG A 114 4.15 9.34 -29.29
C ARG A 114 4.51 7.85 -29.34
N PRO A 115 5.56 7.41 -30.08
CA PRO A 115 5.94 6.00 -30.12
C PRO A 115 6.39 5.46 -28.75
N SER A 116 7.15 6.25 -27.98
CA SER A 116 7.61 5.86 -26.64
C SER A 116 6.44 5.70 -25.66
N ILE A 117 5.56 6.70 -25.58
CA ILE A 117 4.38 6.66 -24.71
C ILE A 117 3.48 5.48 -25.11
N HIS A 118 3.24 5.28 -26.42
CA HIS A 118 2.45 4.17 -26.91
C HIS A 118 3.06 2.81 -26.54
N ALA A 119 4.37 2.63 -26.69
CA ALA A 119 5.04 1.38 -26.33
C ALA A 119 4.93 1.08 -24.82
N GLN A 120 5.11 2.09 -23.97
CA GLN A 120 5.01 1.96 -22.51
C GLN A 120 3.57 1.65 -22.07
N LEU A 121 2.59 2.40 -22.57
CA LEU A 121 1.17 2.14 -22.30
C LEU A 121 0.78 0.74 -22.79
N LEU A 122 1.19 0.35 -23.99
CA LEU A 122 0.84 -0.95 -24.54
C LEU A 122 1.45 -2.10 -23.72
N ALA A 123 2.68 -1.95 -23.23
CA ALA A 123 3.29 -2.92 -22.32
C ALA A 123 2.52 -2.99 -20.98
N SER A 124 2.22 -1.84 -20.37
CA SER A 124 1.46 -1.76 -19.11
C SER A 124 0.06 -2.36 -19.23
N PHE A 125 -0.71 -1.98 -20.26
CA PHE A 125 -2.08 -2.47 -20.47
C PHE A 125 -2.15 -3.95 -20.83
N ARG A 126 -1.11 -4.53 -21.44
CA ARG A 126 -1.00 -5.98 -21.60
C ARG A 126 -0.73 -6.69 -20.28
N ALA A 127 0.06 -6.07 -19.40
CA ALA A 127 0.41 -6.67 -18.12
C ALA A 127 -0.76 -6.65 -17.12
N ILE A 128 -1.53 -5.55 -17.11
CA ILE A 128 -2.58 -5.23 -16.12
C ILE A 128 -3.50 -6.41 -15.82
N PRO A 129 -4.19 -7.03 -16.81
CA PRO A 129 -5.14 -8.11 -16.53
C PRO A 129 -4.52 -9.27 -15.76
N GLY A 130 -3.26 -9.59 -16.06
CA GLY A 130 -2.53 -10.67 -15.39
C GLY A 130 -2.01 -10.26 -14.01
N VAL A 131 -1.39 -9.08 -13.89
CA VAL A 131 -0.80 -8.64 -12.60
C VAL A 131 -1.86 -8.42 -11.52
N THR A 132 -3.08 -8.04 -11.90
CA THR A 132 -4.19 -7.80 -10.96
C THR A 132 -4.89 -9.07 -10.50
N LEU A 133 -4.58 -10.24 -11.07
CA LEU A 133 -5.11 -11.52 -10.58
C LEU A 133 -4.68 -11.80 -9.15
N LEU A 134 -3.41 -11.53 -8.81
CA LEU A 134 -2.91 -11.79 -7.46
C LEU A 134 -3.57 -10.88 -6.42
N PRO A 135 -3.62 -9.54 -6.55
CA PRO A 135 -4.40 -8.69 -5.66
C PRO A 135 -5.84 -9.15 -5.50
N THR A 136 -6.52 -9.52 -6.61
CA THR A 136 -7.89 -10.04 -6.57
C THR A 136 -7.99 -11.31 -5.72
N ALA A 137 -7.06 -12.25 -5.87
CA ALA A 137 -7.01 -13.47 -5.08
C ALA A 137 -6.73 -13.20 -3.60
N VAL A 138 -5.87 -12.21 -3.29
CA VAL A 138 -5.58 -11.81 -1.90
C VAL A 138 -6.79 -11.17 -1.25
N GLU A 139 -7.54 -10.34 -1.97
CA GLU A 139 -8.79 -9.78 -1.46
C GLU A 139 -9.83 -10.86 -1.19
N ALA A 140 -9.99 -11.82 -2.10
CA ALA A 140 -10.87 -12.97 -1.87
C ALA A 140 -10.43 -13.80 -0.65
N ALA A 141 -9.11 -14.00 -0.47
CA ALA A 141 -8.57 -14.67 0.71
C ALA A 141 -8.83 -13.86 2.01
N ALA A 142 -8.73 -12.53 1.95
CA ALA A 142 -9.03 -11.67 3.10
C ALA A 142 -10.53 -11.69 3.45
N GLU A 143 -11.41 -11.68 2.46
CA GLU A 143 -12.87 -11.87 2.63
C GLU A 143 -13.23 -13.25 3.20
N ALA A 144 -12.41 -14.27 2.92
CA ALA A 144 -12.56 -15.61 3.49
C ALA A 144 -11.93 -15.76 4.89
N GLY A 145 -11.28 -14.71 5.42
CA GLY A 145 -10.57 -14.74 6.70
C GLY A 145 -9.28 -15.56 6.68
N TRP A 146 -8.69 -15.81 5.51
CA TRP A 146 -7.45 -16.59 5.35
C TRP A 146 -6.18 -15.75 5.58
N THR A 147 -6.31 -14.44 5.75
CA THR A 147 -5.20 -13.53 6.00
C THR A 147 -5.21 -13.01 7.44
N ARG A 148 -4.15 -12.30 7.85
CA ARG A 148 -4.09 -11.58 9.13
C ARG A 148 -4.57 -10.13 9.01
N ALA A 149 -5.26 -9.79 7.92
CA ALA A 149 -5.78 -8.46 7.71
C ALA A 149 -6.89 -8.14 8.72
N TYR A 150 -6.89 -6.92 9.24
CA TYR A 150 -7.97 -6.40 10.08
C TYR A 150 -8.58 -5.14 9.45
N ALA A 151 -9.87 -4.91 9.72
CA ALA A 151 -10.68 -3.98 8.96
C ALA A 151 -10.51 -2.51 9.38
N ARG A 152 -10.25 -2.23 10.66
CA ARG A 152 -10.13 -0.87 11.20
C ARG A 152 -8.79 -0.66 11.89
N VAL A 153 -8.22 0.53 11.76
CA VAL A 153 -6.98 0.91 12.48
C VAL A 153 -7.11 0.69 14.00
N SER A 154 -8.31 0.92 14.56
CA SER A 154 -8.62 0.70 15.98
C SER A 154 -8.58 -0.77 16.43
N ASP A 155 -8.56 -1.73 15.50
CA ASP A 155 -8.50 -3.15 15.82
C ASP A 155 -7.07 -3.60 16.16
N ALA A 156 -6.07 -2.74 15.93
CA ALA A 156 -4.72 -2.93 16.44
C ALA A 156 -4.71 -2.82 17.98
N SER A 157 -3.86 -3.62 18.65
CA SER A 157 -3.79 -3.64 20.12
C SER A 157 -3.36 -2.30 20.74
N SER A 158 -2.64 -1.47 19.98
CA SER A 158 -2.34 -0.08 20.30
C SER A 158 -1.88 0.67 19.05
N PRO A 159 -1.85 2.02 19.05
CA PRO A 159 -1.26 2.79 17.96
C PRO A 159 0.22 2.42 17.69
N ALA A 160 0.98 2.12 18.74
CA ALA A 160 2.36 1.66 18.60
C ALA A 160 2.44 0.28 17.92
N ALA A 161 1.54 -0.64 18.27
CA ALA A 161 1.48 -1.95 17.63
C ALA A 161 1.12 -1.87 16.14
N TYR A 162 0.24 -0.93 15.75
CA TYR A 162 -0.04 -0.63 14.34
C TYR A 162 1.24 -0.20 13.60
N VAL A 163 1.98 0.77 14.14
CA VAL A 163 3.22 1.29 13.51
C VAL A 163 4.30 0.22 13.45
N ILE A 164 4.50 -0.55 14.52
CA ILE A 164 5.48 -1.64 14.56
C ILE A 164 5.13 -2.71 13.53
N SER A 165 3.86 -3.11 13.45
CA SER A 165 3.41 -4.10 12.46
C SER A 165 3.61 -3.59 11.04
N LEU A 166 3.32 -2.30 10.79
CA LEU A 166 3.59 -1.63 9.52
C LEU A 166 5.07 -1.69 9.13
N VAL A 167 5.98 -1.34 10.04
CA VAL A 167 7.42 -1.35 9.79
C VAL A 167 7.92 -2.78 9.53
N ILE A 168 7.55 -3.74 10.38
CA ILE A 168 7.95 -5.15 10.21
C ILE A 168 7.44 -5.69 8.89
N TYR A 169 6.18 -5.41 8.55
CA TYR A 169 5.59 -5.81 7.27
C TYR A 169 6.35 -5.23 6.09
N MET A 170 6.64 -3.92 6.10
CA MET A 170 7.41 -3.27 5.04
C MET A 170 8.79 -3.89 4.88
N LEU A 171 9.55 -4.06 5.97
CA LEU A 171 10.88 -4.68 5.92
C LEU A 171 10.83 -6.10 5.36
N ALA A 172 9.86 -6.91 5.79
CA ALA A 172 9.71 -8.27 5.33
C ALA A 172 9.34 -8.35 3.84
N VAL A 173 8.44 -7.46 3.39
CA VAL A 173 8.05 -7.35 1.99
C VAL A 173 9.21 -6.88 1.12
N GLU A 174 9.89 -5.80 1.47
CA GLU A 174 11.05 -5.27 0.72
C GLU A 174 12.15 -6.33 0.59
N TYR A 175 12.43 -7.06 1.67
CA TYR A 175 13.38 -8.17 1.62
C TYR A 175 12.91 -9.30 0.70
N GLY A 176 11.63 -9.67 0.75
CA GLY A 176 11.05 -10.68 -0.13
C GLY A 176 11.10 -10.26 -1.61
N VAL A 177 10.76 -9.01 -1.91
CA VAL A 177 10.83 -8.43 -3.26
C VAL A 177 12.27 -8.46 -3.76
N TYR A 178 13.24 -8.07 -2.93
CA TYR A 178 14.66 -8.16 -3.24
C TYR A 178 15.06 -9.60 -3.62
N LEU A 179 14.64 -10.61 -2.86
CA LEU A 179 14.97 -12.01 -3.16
C LEU A 179 14.36 -12.47 -4.49
N VAL A 180 13.10 -12.13 -4.75
CA VAL A 180 12.42 -12.45 -6.02
C VAL A 180 13.16 -11.79 -7.18
N HIS A 181 13.43 -10.50 -7.08
CA HIS A 181 14.11 -9.73 -8.11
C HIS A 181 15.52 -10.27 -8.35
N ARG A 182 16.28 -10.53 -7.28
CA ARG A 182 17.61 -11.15 -7.37
C ARG A 182 17.55 -12.51 -8.06
N THR A 183 16.54 -13.32 -7.76
CA THR A 183 16.35 -14.63 -8.39
C THR A 183 16.07 -14.51 -9.89
N MET A 184 15.24 -13.55 -10.30
CA MET A 184 14.97 -13.27 -11.72
C MET A 184 16.22 -12.84 -12.49
N HIS A 185 17.16 -12.17 -11.82
CA HIS A 185 18.46 -11.86 -12.41
C HIS A 185 19.44 -13.04 -12.44
N SER A 186 19.39 -13.91 -11.41
CA SER A 186 20.33 -15.02 -11.28
C SER A 186 20.01 -16.20 -12.19
N VAL A 187 18.75 -16.41 -12.55
CA VAL A 187 18.32 -17.52 -13.41
C VAL A 187 18.19 -17.02 -14.86
N PRO A 188 19.05 -17.45 -15.81
CA PRO A 188 19.08 -16.90 -17.17
C PRO A 188 17.75 -17.03 -17.92
N TRP A 189 17.02 -18.12 -17.70
CA TRP A 189 15.71 -18.34 -18.32
C TRP A 189 14.66 -17.34 -17.82
N LEU A 190 14.61 -17.08 -16.50
CA LEU A 190 13.70 -16.08 -15.93
C LEU A 190 14.04 -14.69 -16.43
N TYR A 191 15.33 -14.35 -16.47
CA TYR A 191 15.77 -13.07 -17.00
C TYR A 191 15.30 -12.87 -18.44
N LYS A 192 15.62 -13.82 -19.34
CA LYS A 192 15.38 -13.69 -20.77
C LYS A 192 13.90 -13.66 -21.15
N ASN A 193 13.06 -14.46 -20.48
CA ASN A 193 11.67 -14.67 -20.90
C ASN A 193 10.64 -13.91 -20.05
N VAL A 194 10.98 -13.54 -18.82
CA VAL A 194 10.04 -12.93 -17.88
C VAL A 194 10.49 -11.52 -17.51
N HIS A 195 11.73 -11.36 -17.05
CA HIS A 195 12.20 -10.09 -16.48
C HIS A 195 12.73 -9.09 -17.53
N CYS A 196 12.97 -9.53 -18.77
CA CYS A 196 13.56 -8.68 -19.81
C CYS A 196 12.70 -7.46 -20.17
N VAL A 197 11.36 -7.60 -20.11
CA VAL A 197 10.41 -6.50 -20.40
C VAL A 197 10.55 -5.40 -19.36
N HIS A 198 10.66 -5.78 -18.07
CA HIS A 198 10.90 -4.82 -16.99
C HIS A 198 12.19 -4.02 -17.24
N HIS A 199 13.28 -4.69 -17.63
CA HIS A 199 14.54 -4.01 -17.99
C HIS A 199 14.45 -3.17 -19.26
N ALA A 200 13.57 -3.50 -20.20
CA ALA A 200 13.41 -2.74 -21.43
C ALA A 200 12.80 -1.36 -21.17
N PHE A 201 11.94 -1.23 -20.17
CA PHE A 201 11.22 0.01 -19.84
C PHE A 201 11.72 0.72 -18.58
N ASN A 202 12.59 0.09 -17.78
CA ASN A 202 13.22 0.69 -16.58
C ASN A 202 14.63 1.26 -16.84
N LYS A 203 14.92 1.75 -18.05
CA LYS A 203 16.17 2.49 -18.37
C LYS A 203 15.91 3.98 -18.34
N GLU A 204 16.90 4.79 -17.97
CA GLU A 204 16.79 6.26 -17.88
C GLU A 204 16.13 6.92 -19.10
N HIS A 205 16.39 6.42 -20.30
CA HIS A 205 15.87 6.97 -21.56
C HIS A 205 14.54 6.34 -22.04
N THR A 206 14.01 5.34 -21.34
CA THR A 206 12.71 4.70 -21.62
C THR A 206 11.73 4.77 -20.45
N MET A 207 12.19 5.23 -19.29
CA MET A 207 11.44 5.30 -18.04
C MET A 207 10.66 6.61 -17.98
N SER A 208 9.36 6.53 -18.18
CA SER A 208 8.40 7.58 -17.83
C SER A 208 7.35 7.02 -16.88
N PRO A 209 6.48 7.85 -16.27
CA PRO A 209 5.45 7.33 -15.39
C PRO A 209 4.46 6.36 -16.08
N PHE A 210 4.37 6.37 -17.41
CA PHE A 210 3.57 5.39 -18.17
C PHE A 210 4.15 3.97 -18.15
N ALA A 211 5.42 3.80 -17.76
CA ALA A 211 6.10 2.51 -17.64
C ALA A 211 5.93 1.83 -16.27
N GLY A 212 5.18 2.42 -15.32
CA GLY A 212 5.08 1.89 -13.95
C GLY A 212 4.62 0.43 -13.86
N LEU A 213 3.83 -0.05 -14.83
CA LEU A 213 3.40 -1.44 -14.95
C LEU A 213 3.87 -2.12 -16.24
N ALA A 214 4.87 -1.57 -16.93
CA ALA A 214 5.42 -2.12 -18.17
C ALA A 214 6.33 -3.33 -17.88
N VAL A 215 5.72 -4.43 -17.46
CA VAL A 215 6.37 -5.68 -17.04
C VAL A 215 5.71 -6.89 -17.70
N HIS A 216 6.35 -8.06 -17.63
CA HIS A 216 5.66 -9.31 -17.92
C HIS A 216 4.69 -9.63 -16.77
N SER A 217 3.47 -10.13 -17.03
CA SER A 217 2.51 -10.38 -15.95
C SER A 217 3.03 -11.35 -14.88
N ALA A 218 3.76 -12.39 -15.28
CA ALA A 218 4.38 -13.32 -14.32
C ALA A 218 5.48 -12.65 -13.47
N ASP A 219 6.17 -11.65 -14.01
CA ASP A 219 7.15 -10.84 -13.26
C ASP A 219 6.42 -10.02 -12.19
N GLY A 220 5.41 -9.26 -12.60
CA GLY A 220 4.60 -8.44 -11.68
C GLY A 220 3.92 -9.27 -10.59
N ILE A 221 3.36 -10.44 -10.92
CA ILE A 221 2.79 -11.36 -9.92
C ILE A 221 3.85 -11.82 -8.93
N ALA A 222 5.02 -12.27 -9.42
CA ALA A 222 6.08 -12.76 -8.55
C ALA A 222 6.63 -11.65 -7.64
N GLN A 223 6.80 -10.43 -8.15
CA GLN A 223 7.22 -9.28 -7.35
C GLN A 223 6.15 -8.84 -6.32
N ALA A 224 4.85 -9.02 -6.61
CA ALA A 224 3.78 -8.75 -5.66
C ALA A 224 3.54 -9.89 -4.65
N LEU A 225 4.06 -11.10 -4.91
CA LEU A 225 3.87 -12.28 -4.05
C LEU A 225 4.32 -12.09 -2.58
N PRO A 226 5.45 -11.41 -2.28
CA PRO A 226 5.83 -11.08 -0.90
C PRO A 226 4.73 -10.32 -0.15
N TYR A 227 4.02 -9.39 -0.79
CA TYR A 227 2.90 -8.68 -0.17
C TYR A 227 1.78 -9.66 0.22
N ALA A 228 1.41 -10.57 -0.68
CA ALA A 228 0.38 -11.58 -0.42
C ALA A 228 0.77 -12.50 0.75
N LEU A 229 2.01 -13.02 0.73
CA LEU A 229 2.49 -13.96 1.74
C LEU A 229 2.64 -13.29 3.11
N MET A 230 3.18 -12.08 3.17
CA MET A 230 3.33 -11.36 4.43
C MET A 230 1.98 -10.99 5.05
N LEU A 231 0.95 -10.72 4.24
CA LEU A 231 -0.40 -10.44 4.76
C LEU A 231 -1.02 -11.67 5.46
N CYS A 232 -0.60 -12.89 5.09
CA CYS A 232 -1.03 -14.13 5.75
C CYS A 232 -0.33 -14.37 7.09
N VAL A 233 0.78 -13.68 7.38
CA VAL A 233 1.62 -13.95 8.55
C VAL A 233 1.62 -12.77 9.53
N ILE A 234 1.71 -11.55 9.02
CA ILE A 234 1.87 -10.33 9.81
C ILE A 234 0.53 -9.58 9.86
N PRO A 235 0.01 -9.25 11.06
CA PRO A 235 -1.21 -8.45 11.17
C PRO A 235 -1.07 -7.09 10.50
N MET A 236 -2.00 -6.75 9.62
CA MET A 236 -1.97 -5.48 8.88
C MET A 236 -3.37 -4.90 8.70
N HIS A 237 -3.48 -3.58 8.76
CA HIS A 237 -4.72 -2.90 8.43
C HIS A 237 -4.99 -3.04 6.93
N TYR A 238 -6.17 -3.52 6.58
CA TYR A 238 -6.50 -3.92 5.22
C TYR A 238 -6.31 -2.82 4.18
N ILE A 239 -6.86 -1.61 4.43
CA ILE A 239 -6.71 -0.50 3.48
C ILE A 239 -5.26 0.01 3.43
N THR A 240 -4.52 -0.03 4.56
CA THR A 240 -3.10 0.32 4.56
C THR A 240 -2.30 -0.62 3.66
N TYR A 241 -2.56 -1.92 3.75
CA TYR A 241 -1.97 -2.92 2.85
C TYR A 241 -2.24 -2.59 1.37
N GLU A 242 -3.48 -2.28 1.00
CA GLU A 242 -3.84 -1.98 -0.39
C GLU A 242 -3.18 -0.70 -0.90
N VAL A 243 -3.12 0.33 -0.06
CA VAL A 243 -2.42 1.59 -0.38
C VAL A 243 -0.92 1.33 -0.58
N LEU A 244 -0.28 0.54 0.28
CA LEU A 244 1.13 0.18 0.12
C LEU A 244 1.39 -0.57 -1.18
N LEU A 245 0.51 -1.51 -1.55
CA LEU A 245 0.61 -2.25 -2.82
C LEU A 245 0.39 -1.34 -4.04
N GLY A 246 -0.53 -0.39 -3.95
CA GLY A 246 -0.73 0.62 -5.00
C GLY A 246 0.46 1.56 -5.13
N LEU A 247 1.03 2.02 -4.01
CA LEU A 247 2.22 2.89 -3.99
C LEU A 247 3.47 2.16 -4.49
N SER A 248 3.63 0.86 -4.22
CA SER A 248 4.77 0.09 -4.72
C SER A 248 4.77 -0.04 -6.24
N SER A 249 3.57 -0.13 -6.84
CA SER A 249 3.38 -0.06 -8.29
C SER A 249 3.83 1.27 -8.89
N LEU A 250 3.89 2.34 -8.08
CA LEU A 250 4.49 3.62 -8.47
C LEU A 250 5.99 3.69 -8.17
N TRP A 251 6.45 3.10 -7.07
CA TRP A 251 7.84 3.17 -6.61
C TRP A 251 8.82 2.40 -7.51
N GLY A 252 8.37 1.33 -8.16
CA GLY A 252 9.14 0.61 -9.19
C GLY A 252 9.64 1.50 -10.34
N MET A 253 9.15 2.74 -10.44
CA MET A 253 9.58 3.77 -11.40
C MET A 253 10.84 4.55 -10.99
N SER A 254 11.50 4.27 -9.86
CA SER A 254 12.62 5.10 -9.36
C SER A 254 13.97 4.40 -9.12
N SER A 255 14.07 3.07 -9.29
CA SER A 255 15.30 2.32 -9.00
C SER A 255 16.31 2.27 -10.16
N GLY A 256 16.17 3.15 -11.16
CA GLY A 256 17.06 3.26 -12.33
C GLY A 256 18.43 3.89 -12.07
N ARG A 257 18.99 3.83 -10.86
CA ARG A 257 20.41 4.20 -10.64
C ARG A 257 21.27 2.96 -10.81
N LYS A 258 21.87 2.82 -11.99
CA LYS A 258 23.01 1.91 -12.16
C LYS A 258 24.09 2.32 -11.16
N ALA A 259 24.43 1.42 -10.25
CA ALA A 259 25.73 1.43 -9.60
C ALA A 259 26.83 1.09 -10.63
#